data_AF-G0HNP9-F1
#
_entry.id   AF-G0HNP9-F1
#
_cell.length_a   1.000
_cell.length_b   1.000
_cell.length_c   1.000
_cell.angle_alpha   90.00
_cell.angle_beta   90.00
_cell.angle_gamma   90.00
#
_symmetry.space_group_name_H-M   'P 1'
#
loop_
_entity.id
_entity.type
_entity.pdbx_description
1 polymer ?
#
loop_
_entity_poly.entity_id
_entity_poly.type
_entity_poly.pdbx_seq_one_letter_code
_entity_poly.pdbx_strand_id
1 'polypeptide(L)'
;MKWRGIPLITLLMLSVIAAGCINGSENSGLKETTLVVFHAGSLSVPFQQLEKEFSDYAEKNLGYRVTFHDEADGSVKTVRKVTDLGKKADMVAVADYTLIPQLMIPDYADFYVLFATNEIVIAFTEKSKYADEINSDNWYEILARPGVTFGFSDPNQDPCGYRSVMVMKLADYYYDKPVFETLVEKNTNIYFNGSMVVAPKDIQIKNDKVVIRPKETDLTGLVESGSLDYFFIYKSVAEQHNLRYITLPNEINLKDFSKADYYGQVSIYIGSTGKVIKAKPIVYGVTVPKDAPNRELAMEFLRYLLGENGRRVFQENHQDFIWPPVAFGNVPDEIKDEVKVEG
;
A
#
# COMPACT_ATOMS: atom_id res chain seq x y z
N MET A 1 0.86 27.69 94.49
CA MET A 1 1.15 26.25 94.27
C MET A 1 1.13 25.96 92.78
N LYS A 2 2.32 25.85 92.18
CA LYS A 2 2.73 25.22 90.91
C LYS A 2 3.99 25.93 90.43
N TRP A 3 4.98 25.11 90.14
CA TRP A 3 6.41 25.38 90.27
C TRP A 3 6.97 26.00 88.96
N ARG A 4 7.97 26.84 89.13
CA ARG A 4 8.74 27.55 88.09
C ARG A 4 9.85 26.64 87.53
N GLY A 5 10.26 26.85 86.28
CA GLY A 5 11.64 26.60 85.84
C GLY A 5 11.83 25.70 84.61
N ILE A 6 12.01 26.34 83.45
CA ILE A 6 12.86 25.92 82.30
C ILE A 6 14.18 26.75 82.49
N PRO A 7 15.44 26.44 82.04
CA PRO A 7 15.91 25.73 80.82
C PRO A 7 17.22 24.88 80.99
N LEU A 8 17.68 24.20 79.92
CA LEU A 8 19.10 24.16 79.49
C LEU A 8 19.20 23.48 78.09
N ILE A 9 19.42 24.23 76.99
CA ILE A 9 20.71 24.48 76.28
C ILE A 9 21.22 23.19 75.58
N THR A 10 21.22 23.08 74.24
CA THR A 10 22.10 23.73 73.24
C THR A 10 21.42 23.74 71.85
N LEU A 11 21.25 24.85 71.10
CA LEU A 11 22.22 25.62 70.29
C LEU A 11 23.01 24.72 69.31
N LEU A 12 22.92 24.83 67.98
CA LEU A 12 23.36 25.98 67.16
C LEU A 12 22.89 25.84 65.69
N MET A 13 22.38 26.93 65.13
CA MET A 13 22.19 27.17 63.68
C MET A 13 23.41 27.96 63.13
N LEU A 14 23.62 27.91 61.80
CA LEU A 14 24.54 28.67 60.91
C LEU A 14 25.64 27.80 60.27
N SER A 15 25.98 27.87 58.97
CA SER A 15 25.44 28.56 57.78
C SER A 15 26.38 28.30 56.56
N VAL A 16 25.85 28.46 55.34
CA VAL A 16 26.52 28.82 54.05
C VAL A 16 26.99 27.70 53.07
N ILE A 17 26.12 27.44 52.07
CA ILE A 17 26.31 27.49 50.59
C ILE A 17 27.71 27.25 49.99
N ALA A 18 27.87 26.21 49.16
CA ALA A 18 28.16 26.31 47.70
C ALA A 18 28.76 25.01 47.09
N ALA A 19 28.23 24.69 45.89
CA ALA A 19 28.87 24.02 44.75
C ALA A 19 29.19 22.50 44.78
N GLY A 20 28.50 21.76 43.90
CA GLY A 20 29.20 21.11 42.79
C GLY A 20 29.11 19.58 42.66
N CYS A 21 28.54 19.15 41.52
CA CYS A 21 28.69 17.83 40.86
C CYS A 21 27.79 16.70 41.39
N ILE A 22 26.60 16.49 40.82
CA ILE A 22 26.30 15.81 39.53
C ILE A 22 26.64 14.31 39.59
N ASN A 23 25.61 13.51 39.79
CA ASN A 23 25.30 12.36 38.95
C ASN A 23 23.82 12.06 39.13
N GLY A 24 22.99 12.84 38.43
CA GLY A 24 21.64 12.40 38.12
C GLY A 24 21.78 11.17 37.24
N SER A 25 21.34 10.02 37.73
CA SER A 25 21.09 8.87 36.87
C SER A 25 19.99 9.30 35.90
N GLU A 26 20.38 9.72 34.69
CA GLU A 26 19.44 9.76 33.59
C GLU A 26 18.85 8.37 33.47
N ASN A 27 17.53 8.32 33.62
CA ASN A 27 16.74 7.12 33.46
C ASN A 27 16.86 6.72 31.98
N SER A 28 17.81 5.83 31.65
CA SER A 28 18.08 5.35 30.30
C SER A 28 16.99 4.37 29.84
N GLY A 29 15.75 4.83 29.84
CA GLY A 29 14.61 4.12 29.25
C GLY A 29 14.54 4.40 27.76
N LEU A 30 14.13 3.39 26.98
CA LEU A 30 13.83 3.57 25.56
C LEU A 30 12.74 4.62 25.38
N LYS A 31 12.85 5.44 24.34
CA LYS A 31 11.79 6.38 23.95
C LYS A 31 10.65 5.59 23.31
N GLU A 32 9.47 5.62 23.92
CA GLU A 32 8.28 4.96 23.37
C GLU A 32 7.64 5.85 22.31
N THR A 33 7.33 5.28 21.15
CA THR A 33 6.62 5.99 20.09
C THR A 33 5.78 5.05 19.23
N THR A 34 4.80 5.61 18.55
CA THR A 34 3.93 4.89 17.61
C THR A 34 4.01 5.56 16.25
N LEU A 35 4.48 4.81 15.25
CA LEU A 35 4.45 5.26 13.86
C LEU A 35 3.08 4.96 13.25
N VAL A 36 2.49 5.94 12.58
CA VAL A 36 1.22 5.79 11.85
C VAL A 36 1.49 5.52 10.38
N VAL A 37 1.15 4.33 9.89
CA VAL A 37 1.42 3.90 8.52
C VAL A 37 0.11 3.65 7.79
N PHE A 38 -0.12 4.36 6.68
CA PHE A 38 -1.24 4.08 5.79
C PHE A 38 -0.68 3.46 4.51
N HIS A 39 -1.11 2.25 4.17
CA HIS A 39 -0.59 1.57 2.99
C HIS A 39 -1.65 0.86 2.15
N ALA A 40 -1.25 0.41 0.96
CA ALA A 40 -2.06 -0.39 0.05
C ALA A 40 -2.31 -1.80 0.57
N GLY A 41 -3.49 -2.39 0.35
CA GLY A 41 -3.82 -3.76 0.80
C GLY A 41 -2.77 -4.81 0.44
N SER A 42 -2.28 -4.82 -0.81
CA SER A 42 -1.20 -5.73 -1.26
C SER A 42 0.16 -5.57 -0.57
N LEU A 43 0.36 -4.53 0.25
CA LEU A 43 1.58 -4.34 1.05
C LEU A 43 1.48 -4.94 2.46
N SER A 44 0.30 -5.43 2.90
CA SER A 44 0.10 -5.88 4.28
C SER A 44 1.11 -6.92 4.77
N VAL A 45 1.37 -7.97 3.98
CA VAL A 45 2.30 -9.04 4.38
C VAL A 45 3.74 -8.52 4.50
N PRO A 46 4.35 -7.89 3.47
CA PRO A 46 5.71 -7.36 3.60
C PRO A 46 5.83 -6.24 4.64
N PHE A 47 4.81 -5.38 4.80
CA PHE A 47 4.84 -4.33 5.82
C PHE A 47 4.78 -4.90 7.24
N GLN A 48 3.93 -5.90 7.51
CA GLN A 48 3.89 -6.55 8.83
C GLN A 48 5.26 -7.12 9.22
N GLN A 49 5.98 -7.74 8.28
CA GLN A 49 7.33 -8.24 8.54
C GLN A 49 8.33 -7.08 8.75
N LEU A 50 8.29 -6.06 7.89
CA LEU A 50 9.13 -4.87 8.00
C LEU A 50 8.96 -4.13 9.32
N GLU A 51 7.72 -3.93 9.76
CA GLU A 51 7.39 -3.27 11.02
C GLU A 51 7.98 -4.02 12.21
N LYS A 52 7.78 -5.35 12.23
CA LYS A 52 8.35 -6.19 13.28
C LYS A 52 9.88 -6.08 13.33
N GLU A 53 10.54 -6.20 12.17
CA GLU A 53 11.99 -6.12 12.09
C GLU A 53 12.53 -4.72 12.40
N PHE A 54 11.81 -3.66 12.01
CA PHE A 54 12.17 -2.29 12.32
C PHE A 54 12.03 -1.98 13.81
N SER A 55 11.00 -2.47 14.49
CA SER A 55 10.88 -2.34 15.94
C SER A 55 12.09 -2.95 16.66
N ASP A 56 12.53 -4.15 16.23
CA ASP A 56 13.72 -4.81 16.77
C ASP A 56 15.01 -4.01 16.46
N TYR A 57 15.11 -3.42 15.28
CA TYR A 57 16.22 -2.56 14.86
C TYR A 57 16.26 -1.26 15.67
N ALA A 58 15.13 -0.58 15.83
CA ALA A 58 15.03 0.71 16.51
C ALA A 58 15.33 0.60 18.01
N GLU A 59 14.93 -0.49 18.66
CA GLU A 59 15.25 -0.76 20.07
C GLU A 59 16.75 -0.94 20.28
N LYS A 60 17.43 -1.65 19.38
CA LYS A 60 18.86 -1.96 19.49
C LYS A 60 19.77 -0.81 19.08
N ASN A 61 19.37 -0.04 18.06
CA ASN A 61 20.27 0.89 17.37
C ASN A 61 19.87 2.35 17.54
N LEU A 62 18.58 2.64 17.76
CA LEU A 62 18.06 4.02 17.80
C LEU A 62 17.61 4.46 19.19
N GLY A 63 17.52 3.53 20.16
CA GLY A 63 17.04 3.81 21.51
C GLY A 63 15.53 4.06 21.59
N TYR A 64 14.76 3.51 20.63
CA TYR A 64 13.30 3.64 20.57
C TYR A 64 12.61 2.30 20.78
N ARG A 65 11.52 2.30 21.53
CA ARG A 65 10.53 1.22 21.48
C ARG A 65 9.41 1.65 20.55
N VAL A 66 9.44 1.12 19.33
CA VAL A 66 8.51 1.51 18.25
C VAL A 66 7.34 0.53 18.20
N THR A 67 6.14 1.09 18.17
CA THR A 67 4.91 0.38 17.82
C THR A 67 4.34 0.97 16.54
N PHE A 68 3.44 0.25 15.88
CA PHE A 68 2.82 0.70 14.64
C PHE A 68 1.31 0.80 14.80
N HIS A 69 0.75 1.92 14.34
CA HIS A 69 -0.66 2.03 14.00
C HIS A 69 -0.78 1.89 12.49
N ASP A 70 -0.98 0.66 12.06
CA ASP A 70 -1.09 0.28 10.67
C ASP A 70 -2.55 0.30 10.18
N GLU A 71 -2.81 0.98 9.05
CA GLU A 71 -4.12 0.94 8.39
C GLU A 71 -4.00 0.62 6.89
N ALA A 72 -4.25 -0.65 6.52
CA ALA A 72 -4.34 -1.12 5.14
C ALA A 72 -5.69 -0.81 4.46
N ASP A 73 -5.67 -0.17 3.29
CA ASP A 73 -6.83 0.12 2.45
C ASP A 73 -6.45 0.14 0.95
N GLY A 74 -7.43 0.28 0.06
CA GLY A 74 -7.14 0.59 -1.35
C GLY A 74 -6.42 1.93 -1.47
N SER A 75 -5.38 2.03 -2.32
CA SER A 75 -4.46 3.18 -2.30
C SER A 75 -5.11 4.54 -2.55
N VAL A 76 -6.21 4.60 -3.32
CA VAL A 76 -6.95 5.85 -3.52
C VAL A 76 -7.56 6.30 -2.19
N LYS A 77 -8.14 5.37 -1.43
CA LYS A 77 -8.67 5.63 -0.09
C LYS A 77 -7.54 5.98 0.90
N THR A 78 -6.41 5.28 0.85
CA THR A 78 -5.21 5.53 1.67
C THR A 78 -4.74 6.98 1.53
N VAL A 79 -4.61 7.49 0.30
CA VAL A 79 -4.22 8.88 0.07
C VAL A 79 -5.28 9.86 0.56
N ARG A 80 -6.57 9.56 0.34
CA ARG A 80 -7.69 10.42 0.75
C ARG A 80 -7.88 10.52 2.27
N LYS A 81 -7.37 9.56 3.05
CA LYS A 81 -7.28 9.72 4.51
C LYS A 81 -6.51 10.99 4.89
N VAL A 82 -5.43 11.27 4.17
CA VAL A 82 -4.61 12.47 4.39
C VAL A 82 -5.25 13.68 3.71
N THR A 83 -5.56 13.59 2.42
CA THR A 83 -5.94 14.77 1.61
C THR A 83 -7.35 15.29 1.86
N ASP A 84 -8.29 14.41 2.22
CA ASP A 84 -9.71 14.77 2.35
C ASP A 84 -10.16 14.73 3.82
N LEU A 85 -9.67 13.76 4.59
CA LEU A 85 -10.09 13.57 5.99
C LEU A 85 -9.15 14.24 7.00
N GLY A 86 -8.00 14.75 6.56
CA GLY A 86 -7.01 15.39 7.44
C GLY A 86 -6.41 14.46 8.48
N LYS A 87 -6.43 13.13 8.25
CA LYS A 87 -5.73 12.18 9.12
C LYS A 87 -4.22 12.38 8.94
N LYS A 88 -3.49 12.36 10.06
CA LYS A 88 -2.03 12.40 10.06
C LYS A 88 -1.46 11.00 9.89
N ALA A 89 -0.39 10.89 9.11
CA ALA A 89 0.39 9.67 8.91
C ALA A 89 1.89 9.99 8.94
N ASP A 90 2.68 9.06 9.46
CA ASP A 90 4.13 9.07 9.37
C ASP A 90 4.60 8.55 8.01
N MET A 91 3.89 7.59 7.42
CA MET A 91 4.22 7.05 6.10
C MET A 91 2.96 6.75 5.29
N VAL A 92 3.01 7.06 4.00
CA VAL A 92 1.99 6.68 3.02
C VAL A 92 2.63 5.85 1.90
N ALA A 93 2.18 4.61 1.72
CA ALA A 93 2.65 3.71 0.68
C ALA A 93 1.50 3.23 -0.22
N VAL A 94 1.64 3.37 -1.53
CA VAL A 94 0.57 3.14 -2.52
C VAL A 94 0.99 2.13 -3.57
N ALA A 95 0.04 1.34 -4.06
CA ALA A 95 0.26 0.38 -5.15
C ALA A 95 0.38 1.04 -6.53
N ASP A 96 0.03 2.32 -6.63
CA ASP A 96 0.23 3.16 -7.81
C ASP A 96 0.85 4.47 -7.38
N TYR A 97 2.15 4.63 -7.65
CA TYR A 97 2.91 5.81 -7.25
C TYR A 97 2.29 7.12 -7.75
N THR A 98 1.54 7.09 -8.87
CA THR A 98 0.98 8.30 -9.50
C THR A 98 0.00 9.04 -8.61
N LEU A 99 -0.58 8.35 -7.62
CA LEU A 99 -1.50 8.95 -6.66
C LEU A 99 -0.78 9.99 -5.78
N ILE A 100 0.50 9.81 -5.47
CA ILE A 100 1.25 10.76 -4.64
C ILE A 100 1.41 12.12 -5.34
N PRO A 101 2.04 12.23 -6.54
CA PRO A 101 2.18 13.51 -7.21
C PRO A 101 0.83 14.10 -7.67
N GLN A 102 -0.22 13.29 -7.91
CA GLN A 102 -1.51 13.81 -8.36
C GLN A 102 -2.40 14.38 -7.24
N LEU A 103 -2.28 13.84 -6.02
CA LEU A 103 -3.22 14.13 -4.93
C LEU A 103 -2.54 14.66 -3.67
N MET A 104 -1.27 14.35 -3.44
CA MET A 104 -0.55 14.80 -2.24
C MET A 104 0.42 15.93 -2.50
N ILE A 105 1.01 16.04 -3.70
CA ILE A 105 1.97 17.10 -4.02
C ILE A 105 1.23 18.32 -4.61
N PRO A 106 1.57 19.57 -4.20
CA PRO A 106 2.60 19.94 -3.22
C PRO A 106 2.08 20.12 -1.79
N ASP A 107 0.80 19.90 -1.52
CA ASP A 107 0.18 20.36 -0.27
C ASP A 107 0.51 19.47 0.95
N TYR A 108 0.66 18.16 0.73
CA TYR A 108 0.81 17.13 1.78
C TYR A 108 2.14 16.37 1.71
N ALA A 109 2.80 16.36 0.55
CA ALA A 109 4.10 15.72 0.34
C ALA A 109 4.99 16.58 -0.55
N ASP A 110 6.30 16.41 -0.40
CA ASP A 110 7.33 17.13 -1.15
C ASP A 110 8.16 16.21 -2.07
N PHE A 111 8.13 14.90 -1.81
CA PHE A 111 8.89 13.89 -2.52
C PHE A 111 8.10 12.58 -2.57
N TYR A 112 8.58 11.62 -3.35
CA TYR A 112 8.12 10.23 -3.30
C TYR A 112 9.20 9.30 -3.86
N VAL A 113 9.15 8.03 -3.50
CA VAL A 113 10.11 7.00 -3.92
C VAL A 113 9.39 5.82 -4.55
N LEU A 114 9.85 5.38 -5.72
CA LEU A 114 9.44 4.17 -6.42
C LEU A 114 10.31 3.01 -5.93
N PHE A 115 9.70 1.97 -5.38
CA PHE A 115 10.47 0.94 -4.65
C PHE A 115 10.09 -0.51 -4.99
N ALA A 116 8.91 -0.78 -5.53
CA ALA A 116 8.49 -2.14 -5.87
C ALA A 116 7.62 -2.20 -7.13
N THR A 117 7.50 -3.37 -7.72
CA THR A 117 6.68 -3.66 -8.91
C THR A 117 5.86 -4.93 -8.71
N ASN A 118 4.96 -5.23 -9.65
CA ASN A 118 4.08 -6.39 -9.61
C ASN A 118 3.47 -6.69 -10.98
N GLU A 119 2.63 -7.72 -11.06
CA GLU A 119 1.85 -8.07 -12.25
C GLU A 119 0.43 -8.51 -11.89
N ILE A 120 -0.54 -8.23 -12.76
CA ILE A 120 -1.90 -8.74 -12.61
C ILE A 120 -1.96 -10.19 -13.10
N VAL A 121 -2.54 -11.04 -12.26
CA VAL A 121 -2.87 -12.45 -12.54
C VAL A 121 -4.35 -12.70 -12.29
N ILE A 122 -4.83 -13.86 -12.72
CA ILE A 122 -6.13 -14.38 -12.31
C ILE A 122 -5.88 -15.54 -11.36
N ALA A 123 -6.23 -15.34 -10.09
CA ALA A 123 -6.05 -16.34 -9.04
C ALA A 123 -7.35 -17.10 -8.75
N PHE A 124 -7.19 -18.33 -8.28
CA PHE A 124 -8.26 -19.32 -8.05
C PHE A 124 -7.78 -20.45 -7.12
N THR A 125 -8.67 -21.39 -6.82
CA THR A 125 -8.32 -22.63 -6.11
C THR A 125 -8.76 -23.85 -6.91
N GLU A 126 -8.44 -25.04 -6.42
CA GLU A 126 -8.98 -26.29 -6.96
C GLU A 126 -10.51 -26.43 -6.84
N LYS A 127 -11.15 -25.63 -5.98
CA LYS A 127 -12.62 -25.60 -5.84
C LYS A 127 -13.29 -24.79 -6.95
N SER A 128 -12.52 -23.96 -7.66
CA SER A 128 -13.03 -23.05 -8.68
C SER A 128 -13.53 -23.82 -9.90
N LYS A 129 -14.69 -23.44 -10.42
CA LYS A 129 -15.26 -24.07 -11.62
C LYS A 129 -14.31 -23.94 -12.80
N TYR A 130 -13.94 -25.06 -13.42
CA TYR A 130 -13.03 -25.13 -14.57
C TYR A 130 -11.57 -24.78 -14.24
N ALA A 131 -11.14 -24.98 -12.99
CA ALA A 131 -9.76 -24.75 -12.55
C ALA A 131 -8.70 -25.51 -13.38
N ASP A 132 -9.04 -26.70 -13.92
CA ASP A 132 -8.12 -27.51 -14.72
C ASP A 132 -8.13 -27.15 -16.22
N GLU A 133 -9.06 -26.30 -16.67
CA GLU A 133 -9.18 -25.87 -18.08
C GLU A 133 -8.59 -24.48 -18.34
N ILE A 134 -8.57 -23.61 -17.32
CA ILE A 134 -8.19 -22.21 -17.48
C ILE A 134 -6.69 -22.05 -17.77
N ASN A 135 -6.37 -21.18 -18.71
CA ASN A 135 -5.00 -20.80 -19.07
C ASN A 135 -4.97 -19.37 -19.66
N SER A 136 -3.76 -18.92 -20.04
CA SER A 136 -3.52 -17.58 -20.60
C SER A 136 -4.32 -17.28 -21.86
N ASP A 137 -4.81 -18.29 -22.58
CA ASP A 137 -5.40 -18.11 -23.91
C ASP A 137 -6.92 -18.12 -23.87
N ASN A 138 -7.52 -18.77 -22.85
CA ASN A 138 -8.97 -19.00 -22.78
C ASN A 138 -9.65 -18.38 -21.55
N TRP A 139 -8.92 -17.70 -20.66
CA TRP A 139 -9.46 -17.24 -19.38
C TRP A 139 -10.74 -16.42 -19.53
N TYR A 140 -10.82 -15.53 -20.52
CA TYR A 140 -11.99 -14.68 -20.73
C TYR A 140 -13.21 -15.49 -21.17
N GLU A 141 -13.01 -16.62 -21.84
CA GLU A 141 -14.08 -17.56 -22.21
C GLU A 141 -14.58 -18.32 -20.99
N ILE A 142 -13.67 -18.77 -20.12
CA ILE A 142 -14.02 -19.42 -18.84
C ILE A 142 -14.84 -18.46 -17.97
N LEU A 143 -14.38 -17.22 -17.78
CA LEU A 143 -15.08 -16.22 -16.98
C LEU A 143 -16.46 -15.85 -17.57
N ALA A 144 -16.63 -15.97 -18.89
CA ALA A 144 -17.91 -15.72 -19.56
C ALA A 144 -18.93 -16.86 -19.36
N ARG A 145 -18.51 -18.09 -19.03
CA ARG A 145 -19.41 -19.25 -18.91
C ARG A 145 -20.53 -19.01 -17.88
N PRO A 146 -21.77 -19.48 -18.13
CA PRO A 146 -22.85 -19.44 -17.14
C PRO A 146 -22.44 -20.12 -15.83
N GLY A 147 -22.75 -19.47 -14.70
CA GLY A 147 -22.44 -20.00 -13.38
C GLY A 147 -20.99 -19.80 -12.91
N VAL A 148 -20.05 -19.36 -13.75
CA VAL A 148 -18.72 -18.92 -13.29
C VAL A 148 -18.80 -17.51 -12.73
N THR A 149 -18.24 -17.34 -11.54
CA THR A 149 -18.17 -16.07 -10.81
C THR A 149 -16.74 -15.55 -10.76
N PHE A 150 -16.56 -14.23 -10.85
CA PHE A 150 -15.25 -13.64 -10.65
C PHE A 150 -15.29 -12.29 -9.93
N GLY A 151 -14.17 -11.90 -9.35
CA GLY A 151 -14.07 -10.66 -8.60
C GLY A 151 -12.91 -9.77 -8.99
N PHE A 152 -13.07 -8.49 -8.67
CA PHE A 152 -12.02 -7.47 -8.67
C PHE A 152 -12.43 -6.40 -7.66
N SER A 153 -11.46 -5.68 -7.09
CA SER A 153 -11.73 -4.64 -6.11
C SER A 153 -12.33 -3.39 -6.74
N ASP A 154 -12.89 -2.50 -5.92
CA ASP A 154 -13.56 -1.28 -6.36
C ASP A 154 -12.56 -0.32 -7.05
N PRO A 155 -12.70 -0.04 -8.36
CA PRO A 155 -11.88 0.93 -9.09
C PRO A 155 -11.86 2.33 -8.47
N ASN A 156 -12.88 2.71 -7.70
CA ASN A 156 -12.93 4.01 -7.03
C ASN A 156 -12.07 4.09 -5.77
N GLN A 157 -11.55 2.96 -5.27
CA GLN A 157 -10.86 2.89 -3.99
C GLN A 157 -9.48 2.25 -4.11
N ASP A 158 -9.29 1.32 -5.04
CA ASP A 158 -8.12 0.45 -5.08
C ASP A 158 -7.48 0.34 -6.48
N PRO A 159 -6.14 0.52 -6.59
CA PRO A 159 -5.41 0.24 -7.81
C PRO A 159 -5.59 -1.13 -8.41
N CYS A 160 -5.71 -2.21 -7.62
CA CYS A 160 -5.94 -3.52 -8.22
C CYS A 160 -7.27 -3.54 -8.97
N GLY A 161 -8.28 -2.82 -8.47
CA GLY A 161 -9.61 -2.73 -9.06
C GLY A 161 -9.59 -2.07 -10.42
N TYR A 162 -9.09 -0.85 -10.52
CA TYR A 162 -9.02 -0.18 -11.81
C TYR A 162 -8.03 -0.85 -12.77
N ARG A 163 -6.97 -1.50 -12.28
CA ARG A 163 -6.06 -2.30 -13.11
C ARG A 163 -6.71 -3.56 -13.66
N SER A 164 -7.57 -4.22 -12.90
CA SER A 164 -8.35 -5.37 -13.38
C SER A 164 -9.24 -4.97 -14.56
N VAL A 165 -9.89 -3.80 -14.44
CA VAL A 165 -10.70 -3.21 -15.51
C VAL A 165 -9.84 -2.82 -16.71
N MET A 166 -8.65 -2.26 -16.50
CA MET A 166 -7.68 -1.97 -17.57
C MET A 166 -7.23 -3.24 -18.30
N VAL A 167 -6.89 -4.30 -17.57
CA VAL A 167 -6.48 -5.60 -18.12
C VAL A 167 -7.60 -6.18 -19.00
N MET A 168 -8.84 -6.18 -18.52
CA MET A 168 -9.98 -6.64 -19.30
C MET A 168 -10.22 -5.78 -20.55
N LYS A 169 -9.90 -4.47 -20.52
CA LYS A 169 -9.98 -3.61 -21.71
C LYS A 169 -8.81 -3.81 -22.67
N LEU A 170 -7.60 -3.99 -22.17
CA LEU A 170 -6.42 -4.31 -22.99
C LEU A 170 -6.58 -5.68 -23.68
N ALA A 171 -7.27 -6.61 -23.02
CA ALA A 171 -7.62 -7.91 -23.60
C ALA A 171 -8.48 -7.79 -24.86
N ASP A 172 -9.29 -6.73 -25.02
CA ASP A 172 -10.03 -6.50 -26.27
C ASP A 172 -9.06 -6.40 -27.45
N TYR A 173 -7.99 -5.63 -27.28
CA TYR A 173 -7.00 -5.36 -28.32
C TYR A 173 -6.04 -6.53 -28.52
N TYR A 174 -5.69 -7.25 -27.45
CA TYR A 174 -4.75 -8.35 -27.53
C TYR A 174 -5.36 -9.59 -28.20
N TYR A 175 -6.59 -9.97 -27.82
CA TYR A 175 -7.24 -11.18 -28.35
C TYR A 175 -8.15 -10.91 -29.55
N ASP A 176 -8.41 -9.64 -29.90
CA ASP A 176 -9.40 -9.24 -30.91
C ASP A 176 -10.80 -9.81 -30.59
N LYS A 177 -11.24 -9.60 -29.35
CA LYS A 177 -12.52 -10.09 -28.79
C LYS A 177 -13.20 -9.02 -27.93
N PRO A 178 -14.53 -9.04 -27.76
CA PRO A 178 -15.23 -8.10 -26.88
C PRO A 178 -15.17 -8.56 -25.41
N VAL A 179 -13.96 -8.70 -24.86
CA VAL A 179 -13.73 -9.17 -23.48
C VAL A 179 -14.33 -8.20 -22.47
N PHE A 180 -14.05 -6.90 -22.63
CA PHE A 180 -14.53 -5.85 -21.75
C PHE A 180 -16.06 -5.75 -21.74
N GLU A 181 -16.70 -5.75 -22.90
CA GLU A 181 -18.16 -5.73 -23.00
C GLU A 181 -18.76 -6.95 -22.27
N THR A 182 -18.17 -8.12 -22.50
CA THR A 182 -18.65 -9.41 -21.98
C THR A 182 -18.51 -9.52 -20.47
N LEU A 183 -17.36 -9.12 -19.92
CA LEU A 183 -17.04 -9.29 -18.50
C LEU A 183 -17.40 -8.07 -17.65
N VAL A 184 -17.32 -6.86 -18.20
CA VAL A 184 -17.51 -5.62 -17.43
C VAL A 184 -18.86 -4.97 -17.72
N GLU A 185 -19.14 -4.60 -18.96
CA GLU A 185 -20.31 -3.76 -19.29
C GLU A 185 -21.64 -4.51 -19.12
N LYS A 186 -21.67 -5.81 -19.41
CA LYS A 186 -22.87 -6.65 -19.20
C LYS A 186 -23.16 -6.91 -17.72
N ASN A 187 -22.15 -6.85 -16.85
CA ASN A 187 -22.27 -7.25 -15.44
C ASN A 187 -22.22 -6.06 -14.47
N THR A 188 -21.84 -4.86 -14.93
CA THR A 188 -21.74 -3.65 -14.10
C THR A 188 -22.24 -2.41 -14.85
N ASN A 189 -22.31 -1.26 -14.18
CA ASN A 189 -22.51 0.04 -14.83
C ASN A 189 -21.19 0.75 -15.22
N ILE A 190 -20.04 0.07 -15.14
CA ILE A 190 -18.78 0.55 -15.74
C ILE A 190 -18.91 0.41 -17.26
N TYR A 191 -18.46 1.41 -18.02
CA TYR A 191 -18.62 1.43 -19.47
C TYR A 191 -17.44 2.08 -20.18
N PHE A 192 -17.30 1.82 -21.48
CA PHE A 192 -16.37 2.53 -22.37
C PHE A 192 -17.12 3.61 -23.16
N ASN A 193 -16.69 4.87 -23.06
CA ASN A 193 -17.39 6.00 -23.69
C ASN A 193 -16.94 6.30 -25.14
N GLY A 194 -16.12 5.42 -25.73
CA GLY A 194 -15.48 5.62 -27.03
C GLY A 194 -14.04 6.14 -26.95
N SER A 195 -13.62 6.69 -25.80
CA SER A 195 -12.25 7.18 -25.59
C SER A 195 -11.58 6.58 -24.36
N MET A 196 -12.31 6.41 -23.26
CA MET A 196 -11.78 5.87 -22.01
C MET A 196 -12.82 5.03 -21.30
N VAL A 197 -12.36 4.18 -20.39
CA VAL A 197 -13.23 3.49 -19.44
C VAL A 197 -13.73 4.50 -18.41
N VAL A 198 -14.98 4.40 -18.01
CA VAL A 198 -15.59 5.24 -16.98
C VAL A 198 -16.07 4.33 -15.86
N ALA A 199 -15.46 4.46 -14.67
CA ALA A 199 -15.97 3.89 -13.44
C ALA A 199 -16.83 4.95 -12.72
N PRO A 200 -18.17 4.81 -12.72
CA PRO A 200 -19.03 5.73 -11.99
C PRO A 200 -18.70 5.72 -10.49
N LYS A 201 -18.97 6.83 -9.80
CA LYS A 201 -18.74 6.93 -8.35
C LYS A 201 -19.48 5.84 -7.58
N ASP A 202 -20.73 5.59 -7.98
CA ASP A 202 -21.56 4.53 -7.42
C ASP A 202 -21.63 3.36 -8.40
N ILE A 203 -20.77 2.36 -8.18
CA ILE A 203 -20.75 1.16 -9.01
C ILE A 203 -21.96 0.28 -8.67
N GLN A 204 -22.69 -0.11 -9.72
CA GLN A 204 -23.84 -0.98 -9.64
C GLN A 204 -23.51 -2.30 -10.33
N ILE A 205 -23.68 -3.40 -9.61
CA ILE A 205 -23.55 -4.76 -10.15
C ILE A 205 -24.92 -5.19 -10.68
N LYS A 206 -24.96 -5.71 -11.91
CA LYS A 206 -26.20 -6.05 -12.63
C LYS A 206 -26.66 -7.48 -12.39
N ASN A 207 -25.76 -8.37 -11.95
CA ASN A 207 -26.02 -9.79 -11.75
C ASN A 207 -25.02 -10.41 -10.74
N ASP A 208 -25.12 -11.71 -10.49
CA ASP A 208 -24.30 -12.46 -9.54
C ASP A 208 -22.95 -12.94 -10.10
N LYS A 209 -22.63 -12.67 -11.38
CA LYS A 209 -21.37 -13.09 -12.01
C LYS A 209 -20.15 -12.35 -11.44
N VAL A 210 -20.32 -11.11 -11.00
CA VAL A 210 -19.23 -10.25 -10.54
C VAL A 210 -19.35 -9.92 -9.05
N VAL A 211 -18.25 -10.07 -8.31
CA VAL A 211 -18.14 -9.66 -6.91
C VAL A 211 -17.12 -8.54 -6.77
N ILE A 212 -17.55 -7.39 -6.24
CA ILE A 212 -16.67 -6.24 -5.96
C ILE A 212 -16.57 -6.03 -4.45
N ARG A 213 -15.36 -5.73 -3.98
CA ARG A 213 -15.04 -5.36 -2.59
C ARG A 213 -14.16 -4.11 -2.54
N PRO A 214 -14.11 -3.38 -1.41
CA PRO A 214 -13.34 -2.13 -1.32
C PRO A 214 -11.86 -2.27 -1.66
N LYS A 215 -11.21 -3.36 -1.25
CA LYS A 215 -9.82 -3.68 -1.59
C LYS A 215 -9.65 -5.11 -2.05
N GLU A 216 -8.57 -5.38 -2.75
CA GLU A 216 -8.31 -6.66 -3.42
C GLU A 216 -8.18 -7.84 -2.45
N THR A 217 -7.59 -7.61 -1.28
CA THR A 217 -7.40 -8.63 -0.24
C THR A 217 -8.71 -9.06 0.45
N ASP A 218 -9.80 -8.28 0.31
CA ASP A 218 -11.13 -8.67 0.83
C ASP A 218 -11.78 -9.79 0.01
N LEU A 219 -11.27 -10.06 -1.20
CA LEU A 219 -11.78 -11.12 -2.08
C LEU A 219 -11.12 -12.48 -1.80
N THR A 220 -9.94 -12.49 -1.16
CA THR A 220 -9.14 -13.71 -0.95
C THR A 220 -9.91 -14.80 -0.23
N GLY A 221 -10.55 -14.47 0.90
CA GLY A 221 -11.35 -15.45 1.67
C GLY A 221 -12.58 -15.98 0.92
N LEU A 222 -13.11 -15.25 -0.08
CA LEU A 222 -14.21 -15.73 -0.92
C LEU A 222 -13.73 -16.82 -1.88
N VAL A 223 -12.53 -16.66 -2.43
CA VAL A 223 -11.92 -17.64 -3.35
C VAL A 223 -11.42 -18.87 -2.59
N GLU A 224 -10.79 -18.70 -1.44
CA GLU A 224 -10.36 -19.80 -0.56
C GLU A 224 -11.53 -20.68 -0.10
N SER A 225 -12.68 -20.05 0.20
CA SER A 225 -13.90 -20.77 0.60
C SER A 225 -14.62 -21.45 -0.57
N GLY A 226 -14.31 -21.08 -1.82
CA GLY A 226 -15.02 -21.53 -3.02
C GLY A 226 -16.34 -20.79 -3.28
N SER A 227 -16.60 -19.70 -2.57
CA SER A 227 -17.76 -18.82 -2.82
C SER A 227 -17.57 -17.92 -4.05
N LEU A 228 -16.33 -17.79 -4.52
CA LEU A 228 -15.94 -17.06 -5.72
C LEU A 228 -14.96 -17.93 -6.52
N ASP A 229 -15.18 -18.10 -7.83
CA ASP A 229 -14.33 -18.99 -8.62
C ASP A 229 -12.97 -18.34 -8.94
N TYR A 230 -12.97 -17.09 -9.41
CA TYR A 230 -11.77 -16.40 -9.88
C TYR A 230 -11.70 -14.98 -9.35
N PHE A 231 -10.50 -14.40 -9.28
CA PHE A 231 -10.37 -12.96 -9.07
C PHE A 231 -9.08 -12.42 -9.68
N PHE A 232 -9.16 -11.17 -10.11
CA PHE A 232 -8.00 -10.42 -10.56
C PHE A 232 -7.25 -9.88 -9.34
N ILE A 233 -5.98 -10.22 -9.26
CA ILE A 233 -5.14 -9.90 -8.11
C ILE A 233 -3.69 -9.72 -8.57
N TYR A 234 -2.86 -9.16 -7.70
CA TYR A 234 -1.43 -9.17 -7.89
C TYR A 234 -0.83 -10.55 -7.68
N LYS A 235 0.19 -10.90 -8.49
CA LYS A 235 0.92 -12.17 -8.36
C LYS A 235 1.48 -12.37 -6.95
N SER A 236 2.07 -11.35 -6.35
CA SER A 236 2.64 -11.46 -5.00
C SER A 236 1.61 -11.91 -3.96
N VAL A 237 0.38 -11.37 -4.02
CA VAL A 237 -0.71 -11.73 -3.10
C VAL A 237 -1.20 -13.16 -3.36
N ALA A 238 -1.27 -13.59 -4.62
CA ALA A 238 -1.59 -14.98 -4.93
C ALA A 238 -0.56 -15.95 -4.32
N GLU A 239 0.73 -15.62 -4.41
CA GLU A 239 1.82 -16.43 -3.83
C GLU A 239 1.81 -16.41 -2.29
N GLN A 240 1.62 -15.24 -1.67
CA GLN A 240 1.50 -15.09 -0.21
C GLN A 240 0.35 -15.92 0.39
N HIS A 241 -0.73 -16.11 -0.36
CA HIS A 241 -1.90 -16.90 0.04
C HIS A 241 -1.90 -18.34 -0.50
N ASN A 242 -0.81 -18.78 -1.15
CA ASN A 242 -0.71 -20.12 -1.77
C ASN A 242 -1.87 -20.45 -2.73
N LEU A 243 -2.37 -19.45 -3.46
CA LEU A 243 -3.43 -19.62 -4.43
C LEU A 243 -2.87 -20.11 -5.77
N ARG A 244 -3.68 -20.90 -6.50
CA ARG A 244 -3.37 -21.18 -7.90
C ARG A 244 -3.62 -19.90 -8.72
N TYR A 245 -2.84 -19.69 -9.77
CA TYR A 245 -3.06 -18.56 -10.66
C TYR A 245 -2.63 -18.90 -12.08
N ILE A 246 -3.19 -18.17 -13.04
CA ILE A 246 -2.63 -18.08 -14.40
C ILE A 246 -1.96 -16.73 -14.58
N THR A 247 -0.83 -16.73 -15.28
CA THR A 247 -0.22 -15.48 -15.76
C THR A 247 -0.96 -14.99 -16.99
N LEU A 248 -0.97 -13.68 -17.15
CA LEU A 248 -1.54 -13.01 -18.32
C LEU A 248 -0.41 -12.55 -19.26
N PRO A 249 -0.67 -12.40 -20.57
CA PRO A 249 0.31 -11.86 -21.52
C PRO A 249 0.95 -10.55 -21.05
N ASN A 250 2.23 -10.36 -21.37
CA ASN A 250 2.98 -9.15 -21.00
C ASN A 250 2.36 -7.87 -21.57
N GLU A 251 1.62 -7.95 -22.67
CA GLU A 251 0.89 -6.84 -23.27
C GLU A 251 -0.28 -6.35 -22.40
N ILE A 252 -0.78 -7.17 -21.47
CA ILE A 252 -1.99 -6.83 -20.70
C ILE A 252 -1.81 -6.91 -19.17
N ASN A 253 -0.79 -7.62 -18.67
CA ASN A 253 -0.60 -7.88 -17.24
C ASN A 253 -0.02 -6.70 -16.43
N LEU A 254 0.37 -5.61 -17.11
CA LEU A 254 0.91 -4.39 -16.53
C LEU A 254 2.28 -4.54 -15.83
N LYS A 255 3.04 -5.59 -16.13
CA LYS A 255 4.38 -5.82 -15.54
C LYS A 255 5.49 -5.14 -16.33
N ASP A 256 5.50 -5.40 -17.63
CA ASP A 256 6.65 -5.13 -18.50
C ASP A 256 6.75 -3.64 -18.86
N PHE A 257 7.84 -3.00 -18.44
CA PHE A 257 8.10 -1.58 -18.73
C PHE A 257 8.25 -1.29 -20.23
N SER A 258 8.68 -2.26 -21.04
CA SER A 258 8.78 -2.11 -22.50
C SER A 258 7.42 -2.04 -23.19
N LYS A 259 6.33 -2.41 -22.50
CA LYS A 259 4.95 -2.39 -22.99
C LYS A 259 4.18 -1.15 -22.55
N ALA A 260 4.84 -0.15 -21.95
CA ALA A 260 4.19 1.05 -21.43
C ALA A 260 3.30 1.78 -22.46
N ASP A 261 3.75 1.87 -23.72
CA ASP A 261 2.96 2.48 -24.78
C ASP A 261 1.72 1.64 -25.15
N TYR A 262 1.86 0.31 -25.14
CA TYR A 262 0.75 -0.61 -25.39
C TYR A 262 -0.30 -0.51 -24.29
N TYR A 263 0.11 -0.53 -23.02
CA TYR A 263 -0.79 -0.30 -21.89
C TYR A 263 -1.50 1.04 -22.03
N GLY A 264 -0.75 2.06 -22.47
CA GLY A 264 -1.22 3.43 -22.63
C GLY A 264 -2.38 3.65 -23.58
N GLN A 265 -2.81 2.63 -24.34
CA GLN A 265 -4.03 2.64 -25.13
C GLN A 265 -5.30 2.69 -24.26
N VAL A 266 -5.20 2.31 -22.98
CA VAL A 266 -6.31 2.33 -22.03
C VAL A 266 -6.09 3.39 -20.96
N SER A 267 -7.16 4.12 -20.66
CA SER A 267 -7.28 4.98 -19.48
C SER A 267 -8.64 4.79 -18.85
N ILE A 268 -8.74 5.13 -17.56
CA ILE A 268 -9.96 5.02 -16.78
C ILE A 268 -10.21 6.30 -15.99
N TYR A 269 -11.42 6.81 -16.10
CA TYR A 269 -11.94 7.88 -15.24
C TYR A 269 -12.46 7.28 -13.93
N ILE A 270 -12.01 7.84 -12.80
CA ILE A 270 -12.36 7.40 -11.46
C ILE A 270 -13.39 8.37 -10.86
N GLY A 271 -14.63 7.90 -10.69
CA GLY A 271 -15.74 8.74 -10.21
C GLY A 271 -15.57 9.30 -8.81
N SER A 272 -14.81 8.63 -7.93
CA SER A 272 -14.56 9.12 -6.55
C SER A 272 -13.60 10.30 -6.48
N THR A 273 -12.66 10.44 -7.42
CA THR A 273 -11.64 11.49 -7.44
C THR A 273 -11.81 12.49 -8.58
N GLY A 274 -12.60 12.14 -9.61
CA GLY A 274 -12.71 12.91 -10.84
C GLY A 274 -11.44 12.91 -11.71
N LYS A 275 -10.49 12.02 -11.43
CA LYS A 275 -9.21 11.93 -12.15
C LYS A 275 -9.23 10.82 -13.19
N VAL A 276 -8.37 10.98 -14.20
CA VAL A 276 -8.11 9.96 -15.22
C VAL A 276 -6.77 9.31 -14.94
N ILE A 277 -6.77 7.98 -14.86
CA ILE A 277 -5.57 7.17 -14.68
C ILE A 277 -5.29 6.44 -16.00
N LYS A 278 -4.09 6.66 -16.56
CA LYS A 278 -3.62 5.95 -17.75
C LYS A 278 -2.96 4.64 -17.33
N ALA A 279 -3.31 3.53 -17.99
CA ALA A 279 -2.68 2.24 -17.75
C ALA A 279 -1.17 2.32 -18.06
N LYS A 280 -0.36 1.75 -17.18
CA LYS A 280 1.10 1.81 -17.18
C LYS A 280 1.67 0.65 -16.35
N PRO A 281 2.99 0.39 -16.43
CA PRO A 281 3.62 -0.63 -15.60
C PRO A 281 3.33 -0.40 -14.11
N ILE A 282 3.08 -1.48 -13.37
CA ILE A 282 2.78 -1.43 -11.95
C ILE A 282 4.04 -1.02 -11.19
N VAL A 283 3.96 0.11 -10.51
CA VAL A 283 5.03 0.60 -9.64
C VAL A 283 4.42 1.16 -8.36
N TYR A 284 4.92 0.66 -7.23
CA TYR A 284 4.56 1.09 -5.90
C TYR A 284 5.35 2.35 -5.54
N GLY A 285 4.69 3.27 -4.83
CA GLY A 285 5.28 4.53 -4.38
C GLY A 285 5.17 4.67 -2.87
N VAL A 286 6.13 5.33 -2.23
CA VAL A 286 6.10 5.67 -0.80
C VAL A 286 6.52 7.12 -0.58
N THR A 287 5.93 7.77 0.41
CA THR A 287 6.33 9.11 0.89
C THR A 287 6.16 9.21 2.40
N VAL A 288 6.88 10.16 3.01
CA VAL A 288 6.63 10.65 4.38
C VAL A 288 5.93 12.01 4.24
N PRO A 289 4.67 12.18 4.72
CA PRO A 289 3.95 13.46 4.66
C PRO A 289 4.71 14.61 5.33
N LYS A 290 4.42 15.85 4.91
CA LYS A 290 5.06 17.06 5.47
C LYS A 290 4.80 17.24 6.96
N ASP A 291 3.59 16.94 7.40
CA ASP A 291 3.12 17.09 8.77
C ASP A 291 3.19 15.78 9.58
N ALA A 292 4.01 14.83 9.13
CA ALA A 292 4.26 13.56 9.81
C ALA A 292 4.63 13.79 11.30
N PRO A 293 3.87 13.23 12.25
CA PRO A 293 4.04 13.51 13.67
C PRO A 293 5.40 13.06 14.24
N ASN A 294 6.00 12.02 13.67
CA ASN A 294 7.27 11.43 14.06
C ASN A 294 8.27 11.41 12.89
N ARG A 295 8.38 12.54 12.16
CA ARG A 295 9.12 12.60 10.89
C ARG A 295 10.54 12.02 10.93
N GLU A 296 11.34 12.31 11.97
CA GLU A 296 12.70 11.77 12.08
C GLU A 296 12.71 10.24 12.05
N LEU A 297 11.89 9.59 12.89
CA LEU A 297 11.81 8.13 12.94
C LEU A 297 11.11 7.54 11.71
N ALA A 298 10.15 8.27 11.10
CA ALA A 298 9.53 7.87 9.85
C ALA A 298 10.54 7.83 8.69
N MET A 299 11.50 8.76 8.67
CA MET A 299 12.59 8.75 7.70
C MET A 299 13.55 7.58 7.95
N GLU A 300 13.85 7.21 9.19
CA GLU A 300 14.60 5.98 9.51
C GLU A 300 13.88 4.72 9.05
N PHE A 301 12.56 4.65 9.26
CA PHE A 301 11.76 3.53 8.74
C PHE A 301 11.75 3.49 7.22
N LEU A 302 11.68 4.65 6.55
CA LEU A 302 11.79 4.76 5.11
C LEU A 302 13.17 4.27 4.62
N ARG A 303 14.27 4.68 5.26
CA ARG A 303 15.61 4.16 4.93
C ARG A 303 15.68 2.63 5.09
N TYR A 304 15.12 2.10 6.18
CA TYR A 304 15.08 0.65 6.42
C TYR A 304 14.31 -0.10 5.33
N LEU A 305 13.19 0.45 4.87
CA LEU A 305 12.42 -0.05 3.73
C LEU A 305 13.21 0.02 2.41
N LEU A 306 13.91 1.12 2.15
CA LEU A 306 14.58 1.35 0.85
C LEU A 306 15.92 0.63 0.72
N GLY A 307 16.56 0.29 1.84
CA GLY A 307 17.83 -0.44 1.88
C GLY A 307 17.69 -1.96 1.67
N GLU A 308 18.80 -2.68 1.89
CA GLU A 308 18.87 -4.13 1.69
C GLU A 308 17.88 -4.94 2.55
N ASN A 309 17.50 -4.44 3.73
CA ASN A 309 16.51 -5.10 4.59
C ASN A 309 15.14 -5.16 3.93
N GLY A 310 14.62 -4.01 3.45
CA GLY A 310 13.34 -4.01 2.76
C GLY A 310 13.39 -4.76 1.44
N ARG A 311 14.48 -4.64 0.67
CA ARG A 311 14.67 -5.46 -0.54
C ARG A 311 14.53 -6.96 -0.23
N ARG A 312 15.18 -7.45 0.83
CA ARG A 312 15.08 -8.85 1.27
C ARG A 312 13.65 -9.21 1.67
N VAL A 313 13.00 -8.40 2.51
CA VAL A 313 11.62 -8.68 2.96
C VAL A 313 10.66 -8.78 1.78
N PHE A 314 10.78 -7.89 0.79
CA PHE A 314 9.93 -7.94 -0.41
C PHE A 314 10.18 -9.18 -1.26
N GLN A 315 11.44 -9.60 -1.42
CA GLN A 315 11.79 -10.84 -2.12
C GLN A 315 11.24 -12.09 -1.40
N GLU A 316 11.37 -12.15 -0.08
CA GLU A 316 10.80 -13.23 0.75
C GLU A 316 9.27 -13.30 0.63
N ASN A 317 8.61 -12.15 0.40
CA ASN A 317 7.17 -12.03 0.24
C ASN A 317 6.72 -11.92 -1.21
N HIS A 318 7.50 -12.49 -2.14
CA HIS A 318 7.10 -12.69 -3.54
C HIS A 318 6.79 -11.41 -4.33
N GLN A 319 7.37 -10.29 -3.91
CA GLN A 319 7.16 -9.00 -4.56
C GLN A 319 8.50 -8.41 -5.03
N ASP A 320 8.59 -8.15 -6.33
CA ASP A 320 9.82 -7.65 -6.93
C ASP A 320 10.13 -6.22 -6.46
N PHE A 321 11.37 -6.00 -6.06
CA PHE A 321 11.88 -4.70 -5.60
C PHE A 321 12.60 -3.96 -6.74
N ILE A 322 12.36 -2.66 -6.86
CA ILE A 322 13.06 -1.80 -7.82
C ILE A 322 14.41 -1.43 -7.22
N TRP A 323 15.50 -1.77 -7.91
CA TRP A 323 16.85 -1.55 -7.41
C TRP A 323 17.76 -0.84 -8.42
N PRO A 324 18.38 0.29 -8.05
CA PRO A 324 18.09 1.08 -6.84
C PRO A 324 16.67 1.68 -6.88
N PRO A 325 16.03 1.96 -5.72
CA PRO A 325 14.80 2.73 -5.68
C PRO A 325 14.99 4.11 -6.33
N VAL A 326 13.92 4.67 -6.90
CA VAL A 326 13.99 5.94 -7.65
C VAL A 326 13.16 7.00 -6.96
N ALA A 327 13.77 8.12 -6.57
CA ALA A 327 13.12 9.20 -5.84
C ALA A 327 12.90 10.43 -6.72
N PHE A 328 11.79 11.13 -6.49
CA PHE A 328 11.37 12.32 -7.24
C PHE A 328 10.95 13.45 -6.29
N GLY A 329 11.04 14.69 -6.77
CA GLY A 329 10.65 15.89 -6.02
C GLY A 329 11.76 16.44 -5.12
N ASN A 330 11.39 17.11 -4.03
CA ASN A 330 12.33 17.66 -3.05
C ASN A 330 12.83 16.55 -2.10
N VAL A 331 13.67 15.65 -2.64
CA VAL A 331 14.19 14.48 -1.92
C VAL A 331 15.05 14.91 -0.72
N PRO A 332 14.72 14.49 0.52
CA PRO A 332 15.49 14.81 1.72
C PRO A 332 16.91 14.21 1.67
N ASP A 333 17.90 14.91 2.22
CA ASP A 333 19.30 14.47 2.23
C ASP A 333 19.48 13.12 2.95
N GLU A 334 18.63 12.85 3.94
CA GLU A 334 18.62 11.66 4.78
C GLU A 334 18.29 10.37 4.01
N ILE A 335 17.85 10.41 2.75
CA ILE A 335 17.58 9.20 1.95
C ILE A 335 18.32 9.18 0.61
N LYS A 336 19.10 10.22 0.29
CA LYS A 336 19.76 10.35 -1.02
C LYS A 336 20.78 9.25 -1.30
N ASP A 337 21.33 8.63 -0.27
CA ASP A 337 22.26 7.52 -0.37
C ASP A 337 21.57 6.17 -0.60
N GLU A 338 20.26 6.07 -0.34
CA GLU A 338 19.45 4.85 -0.56
C GLU A 338 18.74 4.85 -1.92
N VAL A 339 18.77 5.96 -2.68
CA VAL A 339 17.94 6.13 -3.88
C VAL A 339 18.69 6.77 -5.04
N LYS A 340 18.24 6.49 -6.27
CA LYS A 340 18.56 7.30 -7.44
C LYS A 340 17.58 8.47 -7.51
N VAL A 341 18.07 9.71 -7.48
CA VAL A 341 17.23 10.89 -7.65
C VAL A 341 16.99 11.18 -9.14
N GLU A 342 15.72 11.30 -9.53
CA GLU A 342 15.29 11.68 -10.87
C GLU A 342 14.26 12.83 -10.82
N GLY A 343 14.30 13.68 -11.84
CA GLY A 343 13.52 14.93 -11.90
C GLY A 343 14.41 16.15 -11.70
#